data_AF-A0A7C4MRY4-F1
#
_entry.id   AF-A0A7C4MRY4-F1
#
_cell.length_a   1.000
_cell.length_b   1.000
_cell.length_c   1.000
_cell.angle_alpha   90.00
_cell.angle_beta   90.00
_cell.angle_gamma   90.00
#
_symmetry.space_group_name_H-M   'P 1'
#
loop_
_entity.id
_entity.type
_entity.pdbx_description
1 polymer ?
#
loop_
_entity_poly.entity_id
_entity_poly.type
_entity_poly.pdbx_seq_one_letter_code
_entity_poly.pdbx_strand_id
1 'polypeptide(L)' 'LAAKALSIMESYSITALIVPDEDGRPLGLIHLHDILKQGIV' A
#
# COMPACT_ATOMS: atom_id res chain seq x y z
N LEU A 1 -5.64 -7.47 -4.89
CA LEU A 1 -5.39 -6.59 -3.72
C LEU A 1 -4.45 -5.43 -4.03
N ALA A 2 -3.29 -5.66 -4.66
CA ALA A 2 -2.32 -4.61 -5.00
C ALA A 2 -2.90 -3.43 -5.81
N ALA A 3 -3.74 -3.70 -6.82
CA ALA A 3 -4.41 -2.64 -7.60
C ALA A 3 -5.28 -1.71 -6.75
N LYS A 4 -5.93 -2.22 -5.69
CA LYS A 4 -6.73 -1.41 -4.77
C LYS A 4 -5.84 -0.50 -3.92
N ALA A 5 -4.71 -1.02 -3.42
CA ALA A 5 -3.71 -0.24 -2.70
C ALA A 5 -3.16 0.89 -3.58
N LEU A 6 -2.81 0.59 -4.84
CA LEU A 6 -2.37 1.60 -5.82
C LEU A 6 -3.40 2.69 -6.06
N SER A 7 -4.67 2.33 -6.27
CA SER A 7 -5.75 3.30 -6.49
C SER A 7 -5.96 4.23 -5.29
N ILE A 8 -5.84 3.72 -4.06
CA ILE A 8 -5.89 4.56 -2.85
C ILE A 8 -4.67 5.49 -2.81
N MET A 9 -3.46 4.96 -3.03
CA MET A 9 -2.23 5.76 -3.08
C MET A 9 -2.33 6.92 -4.08
N GLU A 10 -2.81 6.64 -5.29
CA GLU A 10 -3.03 7.64 -6.34
C GLU A 10 -4.06 8.70 -5.93
N SER A 11 -5.22 8.27 -5.42
CA SER A 11 -6.32 9.17 -5.03
C SER A 11 -5.91 10.17 -3.94
N TYR A 12 -5.02 9.76 -3.04
CA TYR A 12 -4.52 10.60 -1.95
C TYR A 12 -3.12 11.19 -2.21
N SER A 13 -2.52 10.93 -3.37
CA SER A 13 -1.16 11.37 -3.71
C SER A 13 -0.10 10.97 -2.67
N ILE A 14 -0.23 9.76 -2.12
CA ILE A 14 0.69 9.16 -1.14
C ILE A 14 1.42 7.96 -1.74
N THR A 15 2.61 7.64 -1.23
CA THR A 15 3.45 6.55 -1.76
C THR A 15 3.51 5.34 -0.83
N ALA A 16 2.79 5.37 0.29
CA ALA A 16 2.83 4.36 1.33
C ALA A 16 1.45 4.21 1.98
N LEU A 17 1.12 2.98 2.38
CA LEU A 17 -0.09 2.65 3.13
C LEU A 17 0.27 1.86 4.39
N ILE A 18 -0.36 2.24 5.51
CA ILE A 18 -0.30 1.46 6.75
C ILE A 18 -1.28 0.30 6.65
N VAL A 19 -0.83 -0.87 7.08
CA VAL A 19 -1.65 -2.07 7.25
C VAL A 19 -1.99 -2.18 8.74
N PRO A 20 -3.25 -1.93 9.14
CA PRO A 20 -3.65 -2.09 10.53
C PRO A 20 -3.87 -3.57 10.91
N ASP A 21 -3.76 -3.87 12.20
CA ASP A 21 -4.30 -5.09 12.81
C ASP A 21 -5.82 -4.97 13.07
N GLU A 22 -6.42 -5.98 13.72
CA GLU A 22 -7.84 -6.01 14.03
C GLU A 22 -8.28 -4.93 15.02
N ASP A 23 -7.35 -4.43 15.87
CA ASP A 23 -7.58 -3.35 16.83
C ASP A 23 -7.34 -1.95 16.19
N GLY A 24 -6.99 -1.89 14.90
CA GLY A 24 -6.68 -0.66 14.20
C GLY A 24 -5.28 -0.10 14.46
N ARG A 25 -4.39 -0.87 15.11
CA ARG A 25 -3.00 -0.48 15.36
C ARG A 25 -2.14 -0.78 14.13
N PRO A 26 -1.10 0.02 13.83
CA PRO A 26 -0.23 -0.24 12.69
C PRO A 26 0.53 -1.57 12.87
N LEU A 27 0.20 -2.57 12.06
CA LEU A 27 0.88 -3.86 12.00
C LEU A 27 1.99 -3.87 10.95
N GLY A 28 1.82 -3.09 9.88
CA GLY A 28 2.76 -3.08 8.77
C GLY A 28 2.59 -1.89 7.84
N LEU A 29 3.36 -1.93 6.75
CA LEU A 29 3.52 -0.85 5.78
C LEU A 29 3.70 -1.46 4.39
N ILE A 30 3.06 -0.85 3.39
CA ILE A 30 3.24 -1.17 1.98
C ILE A 30 3.71 0.09 1.27
N HIS A 31 4.86 0.03 0.59
CA HIS A 31 5.29 1.10 -0.30
C HIS A 31 4.84 0.85 -1.74
N LEU A 32 4.61 1.94 -2.47
CA LEU A 32 4.34 1.94 -3.89
C LEU A 32 5.40 1.16 -4.67
N HIS A 33 6.67 1.36 -4.34
CA HIS A 33 7.79 0.72 -5.03
C HIS A 33 7.80 -0.80 -4.87
N ASP A 34 7.34 -1.34 -3.73
CA ASP A 34 7.29 -2.77 -3.49
C ASP A 34 6.25 -3.43 -4.40
N ILE A 35 5.12 -2.76 -4.63
CA ILE A 35 4.08 -3.20 -5.56
C ILE A 35 4.58 -3.17 -7.00
N LEU A 36 5.21 -2.06 -7.42
CA LEU A 36 5.72 -1.91 -8.78
C LEU A 36 6.81 -2.94 -9.10
N LYS A 37 7.66 -3.25 -8.12
CA LYS A 37 8.74 -4.23 -8.27
C LYS A 37 8.25 -5.66 -8.50
N GLN A 38 7.07 -6.01 -7.98
CA GLN A 38 6.53 -7.37 -8.06
C GLN A 38 5.74 -7.65 -9.36
N GLY A 39 5.39 -6.61 -10.13
CA GLY A 39 4.55 -6.75 -11.32
C GLY A 39 5.18 -6.31 -12.64
N ILE A 40 6.33 -5.63 -12.61
CA ILE A 40 6.93 -4.99 -13.79
C ILE A 40 8.43 -5.30 -13.96
N VAL A 41 9.09 -5.93 -12.97
CA VAL A 41 10.53 -6.28 -13.01
C VAL A 41 10.74 -7.77 -12.92
#